data_AF-A0A9E4PMN6-F1
#
_entry.id   AF-A0A9E4PMN6-F1
#
_cell.length_a   1.000
_cell.length_b   1.000
_cell.length_c   1.000
_cell.angle_alpha   90.00
_cell.angle_beta   90.00
_cell.angle_gamma   90.00
#
_symmetry.space_group_name_H-M   'P 1'
#
loop_
_entity.id
_entity.type
_entity.pdbx_description
1 polymer ?
#
loop_
_entity_poly.entity_id
_entity_poly.type
_entity_poly.pdbx_seq_one_letter_code
_entity_poly.pdbx_strand_id
1 'polypeptide(L)'
;MTLLVLGGLFALSVGLVAVRGGVSGVREGLTVAVRLLRQVALLIVLGMALAALAGHVLPADLITRWMGNESGIVGVLIGTALGALVPGGPYVILPLAGSVLASGAGIGSVAAFITAWSLIPVSRTLMFELPFMGGAFTTSRLLVSTPFPVIVGLLTPPVYTLLT
;
A
#
# COMPACT_ATOMS: atom_id res chain seq x y z
N MET A 1 -16.91 -14.24 -5.47
CA MET A 1 -15.81 -15.17 -5.77
C MET A 1 -14.77 -15.20 -4.64
N THR A 2 -14.13 -14.08 -4.29
CA THR A 2 -13.08 -14.01 -3.25
C THR A 2 -13.51 -14.53 -1.87
N LEU A 3 -14.71 -14.16 -1.39
CA LEU A 3 -15.23 -14.62 -0.10
C LEU A 3 -15.48 -16.13 -0.05
N LEU A 4 -15.87 -16.73 -1.17
CA LEU A 4 -16.10 -18.18 -1.27
C LEU A 4 -14.78 -18.94 -1.22
N VAL A 5 -13.75 -18.44 -1.92
CA VAL A 5 -12.40 -19.03 -1.90
C VAL A 5 -11.80 -18.94 -0.50
N LEU A 6 -11.88 -17.78 0.15
CA LEU A 6 -11.37 -17.58 1.51
C LEU A 6 -12.14 -18.42 2.54
N GLY A 7 -13.47 -18.49 2.42
CA GLY A 7 -14.31 -19.32 3.28
C GLY A 7 -13.98 -20.80 3.14
N GLY A 8 -13.76 -21.28 1.92
CA GLY A 8 -13.34 -22.66 1.64
C GLY A 8 -11.97 -23.00 2.23
N LEU A 9 -10.97 -22.13 2.04
CA LEU A 9 -9.63 -22.30 2.62
C LEU A 9 -9.67 -22.26 4.16
N PHE A 10 -10.49 -21.38 4.75
CA PHE A 10 -10.67 -21.32 6.19
C PHE A 10 -11.31 -22.60 6.74
N ALA A 11 -12.39 -23.08 6.13
CA ALA A 11 -13.06 -24.32 6.53
C ALA A 11 -12.12 -25.54 6.41
N LEU A 12 -11.34 -25.61 5.32
CA LEU A 12 -10.32 -26.65 5.14
C LEU A 12 -9.25 -26.59 6.24
N SER A 13 -8.76 -25.39 6.56
CA SER A 13 -7.74 -25.18 7.60
C SER A 13 -8.26 -25.59 8.98
N VAL A 14 -9.51 -25.23 9.31
CA VAL A 14 -10.19 -25.65 10.55
C VAL A 14 -10.33 -27.16 10.60
N GLY A 15 -10.75 -27.80 9.50
CA GLY A 15 -10.86 -29.26 9.40
C GLY A 15 -9.52 -29.98 9.61
N LEU A 16 -8.46 -29.49 8.95
CA LEU A 16 -7.11 -30.05 9.09
C LEU A 16 -6.56 -29.92 10.52
N VAL A 17 -6.79 -28.77 11.16
CA VAL A 17 -6.38 -28.54 12.55
C VAL A 17 -7.22 -29.38 13.52
N ALA A 18 -8.52 -29.53 13.27
CA ALA A 18 -9.39 -30.37 14.09
C ALA A 18 -8.95 -31.85 14.06
N VAL A 19 -8.50 -32.34 12.90
CA VAL A 19 -7.99 -33.72 12.75
C VAL A 19 -6.62 -33.91 13.41
N ARG A 20 -5.71 -32.92 13.32
CA ARG A 20 -4.33 -33.06 13.81
C ARG A 20 -4.10 -32.61 15.25
N GLY A 21 -4.75 -31.52 15.66
CA GLY A 21 -4.57 -30.86 16.96
C GLY A 21 -5.82 -30.82 17.82
N GLY A 22 -6.91 -31.45 17.36
CA GLY A 22 -8.18 -31.50 18.06
C GLY A 22 -8.88 -30.15 18.18
N VAL A 23 -9.95 -30.12 18.98
CA VAL A 23 -10.73 -28.90 19.27
C VAL A 23 -9.88 -27.85 19.99
N SER A 24 -8.88 -28.27 20.78
CA SER A 24 -7.91 -27.40 21.44
C SER A 24 -7.09 -26.58 20.45
N GLY A 25 -6.57 -27.20 19.38
CA GLY A 25 -5.81 -26.50 18.36
C GLY A 25 -6.65 -25.47 17.58
N VAL A 26 -7.92 -25.78 17.32
CA VAL A 26 -8.85 -24.83 16.68
C VAL A 26 -9.12 -23.63 17.58
N ARG A 27 -9.34 -23.87 18.89
CA ARG A 27 -9.60 -22.80 19.86
C ARG A 27 -8.39 -21.89 20.03
N GLU A 28 -7.20 -22.45 20.09
CA GLU A 28 -5.95 -21.68 20.18
C GLU A 28 -5.76 -20.82 18.93
N GLY A 29 -5.92 -21.40 17.74
CA GLY A 29 -5.85 -20.67 16.47
C GLY A 29 -6.85 -19.52 16.37
N LEU A 30 -8.10 -19.73 16.79
CA LEU A 30 -9.11 -18.67 16.86
C LEU A 30 -8.76 -17.58 17.87
N THR A 31 -8.17 -17.94 19.01
CA THR A 31 -7.75 -16.98 20.03
C THR A 31 -6.62 -16.09 19.52
N VAL A 32 -5.64 -16.69 18.81
CA VAL A 32 -4.57 -15.95 18.12
C VAL A 32 -5.16 -15.05 17.04
N ALA A 33 -6.10 -15.55 16.23
CA ALA A 33 -6.78 -14.75 15.20
C ALA A 33 -7.50 -13.53 15.79
N VAL A 34 -8.24 -13.67 16.90
CA VAL A 34 -8.89 -12.54 17.58
C VAL A 34 -7.85 -11.54 18.12
N ARG A 35 -6.72 -12.02 18.65
CA ARG A 35 -5.63 -11.16 19.13
C ARG A 35 -5.01 -10.36 17.98
N LEU A 36 -4.71 -11.01 16.86
CA LEU A 36 -4.21 -10.37 15.65
C LEU A 36 -5.21 -9.35 15.11
N LEU A 37 -6.50 -9.71 15.06
CA LEU A 37 -7.57 -8.80 14.65
C LEU A 37 -7.59 -7.55 15.52
N ARG A 38 -7.51 -7.68 16.85
CA ARG A 38 -7.47 -6.52 17.76
C ARG A 38 -6.23 -5.64 17.54
N GLN A 39 -5.07 -6.25 17.31
CA GLN A 39 -3.82 -5.51 17.05
C GLN A 39 -3.90 -4.70 15.75
N VAL A 40 -4.47 -5.29 14.70
CA VAL A 40 -4.53 -4.66 13.37
C VAL A 40 -5.76 -3.75 13.22
N ALA A 41 -6.87 -4.03 13.90
CA ALA A 41 -8.12 -3.28 13.78
C ALA A 41 -7.93 -1.80 14.11
N LEU A 42 -7.23 -1.48 15.21
CA LEU A 42 -6.97 -0.09 15.58
C LEU A 42 -6.09 0.61 14.53
N LEU A 43 -5.07 -0.07 14.00
CA LEU A 43 -4.21 0.46 12.95
C LEU A 43 -4.98 0.71 11.65
N ILE A 44 -5.91 -0.17 11.28
CA ILE A 44 -6.78 0.00 10.11
C ILE A 44 -7.70 1.21 10.31
N VAL A 45 -8.38 1.30 11.46
CA VAL A 45 -9.30 2.42 11.76
C VAL A 45 -8.54 3.75 11.75
N LEU A 46 -7.41 3.85 12.45
CA LEU A 46 -6.60 5.06 12.48
C LEU A 46 -6.02 5.38 11.11
N GLY A 47 -5.57 4.37 10.36
CA GLY A 47 -5.07 4.54 9.01
C GLY A 47 -6.10 5.09 8.03
N MET A 48 -7.32 4.54 8.05
CA MET A 48 -8.43 5.05 7.24
C MET A 48 -8.86 6.46 7.68
N ALA A 49 -8.88 6.73 8.98
CA ALA A 49 -9.19 8.06 9.51
C ALA A 49 -8.13 9.09 9.07
N LEU A 50 -6.85 8.76 9.17
CA LEU A 50 -5.77 9.62 8.69
C LEU A 50 -5.85 9.86 7.18
N ALA A 51 -6.17 8.85 6.38
CA ALA A 51 -6.39 9.04 4.94
C ALA A 51 -7.57 10.00 4.65
N ALA A 52 -8.70 9.82 5.35
CA ALA A 52 -9.86 10.70 5.22
C ALA A 52 -9.56 12.15 5.66
N LEU A 53 -8.80 12.32 6.74
CA LEU A 53 -8.38 13.63 7.24
C LEU A 53 -7.29 14.26 6.36
N ALA A 54 -6.38 13.48 5.79
CA ALA A 54 -5.35 13.98 4.88
C ALA A 54 -5.96 14.65 3.65
N GLY A 55 -7.09 14.14 3.13
CA GLY A 55 -7.84 14.81 2.07
C GLY A 55 -8.44 16.18 2.46
N HIS A 56 -8.61 16.45 3.76
CA HIS A 56 -9.05 17.77 4.25
C HIS A 56 -7.87 18.70 4.59
N VAL A 57 -6.73 18.12 4.98
CA VAL A 57 -5.51 18.87 5.33
C VAL A 57 -4.73 19.28 4.07
N LEU A 58 -4.78 18.47 3.01
CA LEU A 58 -4.18 18.78 1.72
C LEU A 58 -5.18 19.60 0.88
N PRO A 59 -4.92 20.89 0.62
CA PRO A 59 -5.77 21.70 -0.24
C PRO A 59 -5.83 21.05 -1.63
N ALA A 60 -7.04 20.80 -2.14
CA ALA A 60 -7.24 20.23 -3.47
C ALA A 60 -6.52 21.05 -4.56
N ASP A 61 -6.43 22.37 -4.37
CA ASP A 61 -5.68 23.28 -5.24
C ASP A 61 -4.19 22.95 -5.30
N LEU A 62 -3.57 22.58 -4.17
CA LEU A 62 -2.17 22.17 -4.13
C LEU A 62 -1.98 20.81 -4.80
N ILE A 63 -2.88 19.86 -4.54
CA ILE A 63 -2.83 18.55 -5.18
C ILE A 63 -2.92 18.70 -6.70
N THR A 64 -3.90 19.46 -7.19
CA THR A 64 -4.11 19.65 -8.62
C THR A 64 -2.96 20.45 -9.26
N ARG A 65 -2.43 21.47 -8.58
CA ARG A 65 -1.31 22.28 -9.08
C ARG A 65 -0.01 21.48 -9.23
N TRP A 66 0.31 20.64 -8.24
CA TRP A 66 1.61 19.98 -8.15
C TRP A 66 1.59 18.52 -8.61
N MET A 67 0.46 17.85 -8.49
CA MET A 67 0.30 16.43 -8.84
C MET A 67 -0.78 16.20 -9.90
N GLY A 68 -1.44 17.22 -10.42
CA GLY A 68 -2.47 17.09 -11.46
C GLY A 68 -1.91 16.62 -12.81
N ASN A 69 -2.81 16.37 -13.77
CA ASN A 69 -2.41 15.92 -15.11
C ASN A 69 -1.50 16.94 -15.82
N GLU A 70 -1.74 18.24 -15.61
CA GLU A 70 -0.91 19.34 -16.16
C GLU A 70 0.49 19.41 -15.55
N SER A 71 0.72 18.77 -14.39
CA SER A 71 2.03 18.75 -13.73
C SER A 71 3.03 17.82 -14.43
N GLY A 72 2.57 16.95 -15.34
CA GLY A 72 3.42 16.05 -16.12
C GLY A 72 4.42 15.27 -15.27
N ILE A 73 5.70 15.33 -15.63
CA ILE A 73 6.78 14.64 -14.91
C ILE A 73 6.96 15.14 -13.47
N VAL A 74 6.66 16.42 -13.19
CA VAL A 74 6.78 16.98 -11.84
C VAL A 74 5.82 16.28 -10.89
N GLY A 75 4.58 16.05 -11.33
CA GLY A 75 3.59 15.30 -10.55
C GLY A 75 4.01 13.85 -10.28
N VAL A 76 4.62 13.20 -11.28
CA VAL A 76 5.18 11.84 -11.16
C VAL A 76 6.33 11.78 -10.14
N LEU A 77 7.24 12.75 -10.16
CA LEU A 77 8.36 12.82 -9.21
C LEU A 77 7.87 13.10 -7.78
N ILE A 78 6.88 13.99 -7.62
CA ILE A 78 6.26 14.26 -6.32
C ILE A 78 5.54 13.02 -5.81
N GLY A 79 4.76 12.34 -6.66
CA GLY A 79 4.13 11.07 -6.33
C GLY A 79 5.15 10.02 -5.89
N THR A 80 6.25 9.88 -6.63
CA THR A 80 7.36 8.97 -6.29
C THR A 80 7.96 9.28 -4.93
N ALA A 81 8.28 10.56 -4.65
CA ALA A 81 8.86 10.98 -3.38
C ALA A 81 7.91 10.72 -2.20
N LEU A 82 6.63 11.10 -2.35
CA LEU A 82 5.63 10.86 -1.32
C LEU A 82 5.43 9.35 -1.08
N GLY A 83 5.37 8.54 -2.14
CA GLY A 83 5.22 7.09 -2.01
C GLY A 83 6.38 6.44 -1.26
N ALA A 84 7.61 6.87 -1.54
CA ALA A 84 8.80 6.38 -0.84
C ALA A 84 8.82 6.74 0.65
N LEU A 85 8.29 7.93 1.00
CA LEU A 85 8.38 8.48 2.36
C LEU A 85 7.21 8.10 3.26
N VAL A 86 5.99 7.96 2.72
CA VAL A 86 4.80 7.71 3.53
C VAL A 86 4.82 6.28 4.08
N PRO A 87 4.90 6.09 5.42
CA PRO A 87 4.80 4.78 6.02
C PRO A 87 3.34 4.33 6.07
N GLY A 88 3.10 3.03 6.02
CA GLY A 88 1.77 2.47 6.19
C GLY A 88 1.59 1.15 5.48
N GLY A 89 0.60 0.37 5.94
CA GLY A 89 0.13 -0.81 5.22
C GLY A 89 -0.84 -0.45 4.08
N PRO A 90 -1.24 -1.44 3.26
CA PRO A 90 -2.15 -1.21 2.13
C PRO A 90 -3.48 -0.58 2.56
N TYR A 91 -3.94 -0.85 3.79
CA TYR A 91 -5.16 -0.30 4.36
C TYR A 91 -5.12 1.21 4.67
N VAL A 92 -3.94 1.82 4.64
CA VAL A 92 -3.75 3.27 4.82
C VAL A 92 -3.47 3.92 3.47
N ILE A 93 -2.58 3.30 2.70
CA ILE A 93 -2.00 3.90 1.51
C ILE A 93 -2.95 3.85 0.32
N LEU A 94 -3.72 2.77 0.15
CA LEU A 94 -4.68 2.70 -0.96
C LEU A 94 -5.85 3.67 -0.78
N PRO A 95 -6.47 3.80 0.42
CA PRO A 95 -7.45 4.87 0.65
C PRO A 95 -6.88 6.27 0.47
N LEU A 96 -5.64 6.52 0.93
CA LEU A 96 -4.96 7.80 0.74
C LEU A 96 -4.70 8.12 -0.74
N ALA A 97 -4.22 7.14 -1.52
CA ALA A 97 -4.06 7.28 -2.96
C ALA A 97 -5.40 7.58 -3.65
N GLY A 98 -6.46 6.89 -3.22
CA GLY A 98 -7.82 7.13 -3.71
C GLY A 98 -8.33 8.53 -3.37
N SER A 99 -8.08 9.06 -2.17
CA SER A 99 -8.50 10.41 -1.79
C SER A 99 -7.72 11.48 -2.56
N VAL A 100 -6.41 11.27 -2.77
CA VAL A 100 -5.56 12.18 -3.56
C VAL A 100 -5.98 12.18 -5.03
N LEU A 101 -6.31 11.02 -5.60
CA LEU A 101 -6.88 10.89 -6.94
C LEU A 101 -8.23 11.62 -7.05
N ALA A 102 -9.13 11.42 -6.09
CA ALA A 102 -10.42 12.11 -6.03
C ALA A 102 -10.29 13.64 -5.87
N SER A 103 -9.16 14.11 -5.35
CA SER A 103 -8.84 15.54 -5.17
C SER A 103 -8.17 16.18 -6.39
N GLY A 104 -8.15 15.49 -7.54
CA GLY A 104 -7.64 16.04 -8.81
C GLY A 104 -6.17 15.71 -9.13
N ALA A 105 -5.53 14.81 -8.37
CA ALA A 105 -4.22 14.31 -8.76
C ALA A 105 -4.30 13.55 -10.10
N GLY A 106 -3.28 13.72 -10.93
CA GLY A 106 -3.14 13.00 -12.17
C GLY A 106 -2.89 11.51 -11.94
N ILE A 107 -3.45 10.69 -12.82
CA ILE A 107 -3.37 9.22 -12.74
C ILE A 107 -1.91 8.75 -12.72
N GLY A 108 -1.04 9.40 -13.49
CA GLY A 108 0.40 9.12 -13.49
C GLY A 108 1.07 9.38 -12.14
N SER A 109 0.75 10.51 -11.50
CA SER A 109 1.27 10.87 -10.18
C SER A 109 0.84 9.86 -9.11
N VAL A 110 -0.42 9.42 -9.15
CA VAL A 110 -0.96 8.43 -8.21
C VAL A 110 -0.37 7.02 -8.46
N ALA A 111 -0.18 6.64 -9.72
CA ALA A 111 0.46 5.37 -10.07
C ALA A 111 1.92 5.33 -9.62
N ALA A 112 2.65 6.45 -9.78
CA ALA A 112 4.02 6.59 -9.29
C ALA A 112 4.08 6.49 -7.77
N PHE A 113 3.14 7.12 -7.06
CA PHE A 113 3.01 7.04 -5.61
C PHE A 113 2.85 5.61 -5.09
N ILE A 114 1.87 4.86 -5.63
CA ILE A 114 1.64 3.46 -5.22
C ILE A 114 2.85 2.58 -5.54
N THR A 115 3.48 2.80 -6.70
CA THR A 115 4.65 2.05 -7.13
C THR A 115 5.86 2.32 -6.24
N ALA A 116 6.13 3.58 -5.91
CA ALA A 116 7.22 3.96 -5.01
C ALA A 116 7.01 3.41 -3.60
N TRP A 117 5.79 3.49 -3.08
CA TRP A 117 5.46 2.88 -1.78
C TRP A 117 5.72 1.36 -1.76
N SER A 118 5.50 0.68 -2.88
CA SER A 118 5.72 -0.76 -2.99
C SER A 118 7.20 -1.13 -3.09
N LEU A 119 7.94 -0.40 -3.93
CA LEU A 119 9.29 -0.76 -4.36
C LEU A 119 10.40 -0.14 -3.50
N ILE A 120 10.23 1.11 -3.08
CA ILE A 120 11.24 1.89 -2.35
C ILE A 120 10.74 2.53 -1.04
N PRO A 121 9.96 1.82 -0.19
CA PRO A 121 9.49 2.38 1.08
C PRO A 121 10.64 2.57 2.07
N VAL A 122 11.03 3.82 2.31
CA VAL A 122 12.17 4.21 3.15
C VAL A 122 12.03 3.67 4.57
N SER A 123 10.83 3.80 5.16
CA SER A 123 10.55 3.32 6.52
C SER A 123 10.77 1.80 6.65
N ARG A 124 10.20 1.00 5.74
CA ARG A 124 10.37 -0.47 5.72
C ARG A 124 11.83 -0.84 5.48
N THR A 125 12.49 -0.14 4.57
CA THR A 125 13.87 -0.45 4.21
C THR A 125 14.83 -0.19 5.37
N LEU A 126 14.69 0.92 6.08
CA LEU A 126 15.53 1.22 7.25
C LEU A 126 15.23 0.32 8.45
N MET A 127 13.95 0.03 8.71
CA MET A 127 13.53 -0.71 9.91
C MET A 127 13.73 -2.22 9.81
N PHE A 128 13.54 -2.79 8.62
CA PHE A 128 13.48 -4.25 8.47
C PHE A 128 14.48 -4.77 7.44
N GLU A 129 14.55 -4.14 6.28
CA GLU A 129 15.36 -4.68 5.21
C GLU A 129 16.86 -4.57 5.48
N LEU A 130 17.32 -3.38 5.87
CA LEU A 130 18.73 -3.15 6.11
C LEU A 130 19.27 -4.03 7.26
N PRO A 131 18.57 -4.18 8.40
CA PRO A 131 19.00 -5.09 9.47
C PRO A 131 18.96 -6.58 9.10
N PHE A 132 17.97 -7.03 8.33
CA PHE A 132 17.80 -8.46 8.04
C PHE A 132 18.52 -8.94 6.77
N MET A 133 18.68 -8.09 5.76
CA MET A 133 19.22 -8.45 4.45
C MET A 133 20.59 -7.82 4.17
N GLY A 134 21.02 -6.86 4.98
CA GLY A 134 22.32 -6.19 4.85
C GLY A 134 22.37 -5.11 3.77
N GLY A 135 23.41 -4.27 3.84
CA GLY A 135 23.56 -3.07 3.02
C GLY A 135 23.76 -3.34 1.53
N ALA A 136 24.53 -4.36 1.16
CA ALA A 136 24.82 -4.65 -0.26
C ALA A 136 23.54 -5.04 -1.03
N PHE A 137 22.73 -5.93 -0.46
CA PHE A 137 21.44 -6.30 -1.04
C PHE A 137 20.47 -5.11 -1.06
N THR A 138 20.34 -4.40 0.06
CA THR A 138 19.40 -3.28 0.19
C THR A 138 19.68 -2.18 -0.83
N THR A 139 20.94 -1.74 -0.91
CA THR A 139 21.35 -0.66 -1.83
C THR A 139 21.21 -1.07 -3.28
N SER A 140 21.66 -2.28 -3.66
CA SER A 140 21.53 -2.76 -5.05
C SER A 140 20.08 -2.82 -5.49
N ARG A 141 19.19 -3.34 -4.64
CA ARG A 141 17.76 -3.40 -4.97
C ARG A 141 17.12 -2.02 -5.02
N LEU A 142 17.45 -1.10 -4.12
CA LEU A 142 16.94 0.27 -4.17
C LEU A 142 17.39 1.00 -5.44
N LEU A 143 18.67 0.90 -5.82
CA LEU A 143 19.20 1.51 -7.04
C LEU A 143 18.46 1.02 -8.28
N VAL A 144 18.25 -0.29 -8.40
CA VAL A 144 17.50 -0.87 -9.51
C VAL A 144 16.02 -0.49 -9.45
N SER A 145 15.42 -0.39 -8.27
CA SER A 145 13.98 -0.12 -8.11
C SER A 145 13.59 1.35 -8.33
N THR A 146 14.52 2.29 -8.12
CA THR A 146 14.25 3.73 -8.12
C THR A 146 13.67 4.29 -9.43
N PRO A 147 14.07 3.84 -10.64
CA PRO A 147 13.50 4.33 -11.89
C PRO A 147 12.05 3.87 -12.14
N PHE A 148 11.64 2.73 -11.57
CA PHE A 148 10.37 2.09 -11.92
C PHE A 148 9.13 2.90 -11.54
N PRO A 149 9.03 3.56 -10.37
CA PRO A 149 7.91 4.45 -10.07
C PRO A 149 7.72 5.56 -11.11
N VAL A 150 8.82 6.13 -11.62
CA VAL A 150 8.78 7.17 -12.65
C VAL A 150 8.30 6.59 -13.98
N ILE A 151 8.83 5.44 -14.38
CA ILE A 151 8.42 4.73 -15.60
C ILE A 151 6.91 4.40 -15.55
N VAL A 152 6.44 3.83 -14.44
CA VAL A 152 5.02 3.51 -14.25
C VAL A 152 4.19 4.79 -14.29
N GLY A 153 4.61 5.86 -13.61
CA GLY A 153 3.90 7.12 -13.61
C GLY A 153 3.76 7.75 -15.00
N LEU A 154 4.76 7.60 -15.87
CA LEU A 154 4.73 8.10 -17.24
C LEU A 154 3.91 7.22 -18.19
N LEU A 155 3.92 5.89 -17.99
CA LEU A 155 3.23 4.94 -18.86
C LEU A 155 1.78 4.68 -18.47
N THR A 156 1.38 4.97 -17.23
CA THR A 156 0.00 4.72 -16.79
C THR A 156 -1.02 5.60 -17.51
N PRO A 157 -0.82 6.92 -17.70
CA PRO A 157 -1.81 7.77 -18.38
C PRO A 157 -2.23 7.28 -19.78
N PRO A 158 -1.32 6.95 -20.72
CA PRO A 158 -1.76 6.48 -22.05
C PRO A 158 -2.49 5.13 -21.97
N VAL A 159 -2.06 4.22 -21.10
CA VAL A 159 -2.75 2.93 -20.91
C VAL A 159 -4.14 3.13 -20.31
N TYR A 160 -4.27 4.04 -19.35
CA TYR A 160 -5.55 4.37 -18.73
C TYR A 160 -6.54 4.94 -19.76
N THR A 161 -6.10 5.89 -20.59
CA THR A 161 -6.92 6.47 -21.66
C THR A 161 -7.39 5.43 -22.69
N LEU A 162 -6.64 4.34 -22.90
CA LEU A 162 -7.08 3.25 -23.79
C LEU A 162 -8.20 2.38 -23.20
N LEU A 163 -8.38 2.42 -21.87
CA LEU A 163 -9.32 1.57 -21.14
C LEU A 163 -10.63 2.30 -20.75
N THR A 164 -10.68 3.62 -20.88
CA THR A 164 -11.81 4.48 -20.49
C THR A 164 -12.31 5.31 -21.66
#